data_AF-A0A6I5CR59-F1
#
_entry.id   AF-A0A6I5CR59-F1
#
_cell.length_a   1.000
_cell.length_b   1.000
_cell.length_c   1.000
_cell.angle_alpha   90.00
_cell.angle_beta   90.00
_cell.angle_gamma   90.00
#
_symmetry.space_group_name_H-M   'P 1'
#
loop_
_entity.id
_entity.type
_entity.pdbx_description
1 polymer ?
#
loop_
_entity_poly.entity_id
_entity_poly.type
_entity_poly.pdbx_seq_one_letter_code
_entity_poly.pdbx_strand_id
1 'polypeptide(L)'
;APGGAGPADVVSGLLVLCCALRLLRARRRPLTPVAAVVLGLPVAGFALAALTALAVSPAPAVCAGLARYLQVFVLVPAAVLLLVRNRADFRATAWAFVGLALFQGAVGTHQYLTGTGASYQGAPVRAVGTFGAGDVMGMATAVALGLVCAAGL
;
A
#
# COMPACT_ATOMS: atom_id res chain seq x y z
N ALA A 1 -4.21 -21.21 4.18
CA ALA A 1 -4.17 -20.06 5.12
C ALA A 1 -4.23 -18.76 4.31
N PRO A 2 -5.21 -17.88 4.54
CA PRO A 2 -5.25 -16.58 3.89
C PRO A 2 -4.26 -15.67 4.62
N GLY A 3 -3.02 -15.60 4.14
CA GLY A 3 -1.97 -14.81 4.80
C GLY A 3 -0.61 -14.82 4.10
N GLY A 4 -0.53 -15.39 2.88
CA GLY A 4 0.68 -15.34 2.07
C GLY A 4 0.87 -13.98 1.40
N ALA A 5 2.07 -13.76 0.85
CA ALA A 5 2.38 -12.59 0.03
C ALA A 5 1.38 -12.47 -1.12
N GLY A 6 0.65 -11.36 -1.16
CA GLY A 6 -0.33 -11.08 -2.20
C GLY A 6 0.30 -10.38 -3.41
N PRO A 7 -0.47 -10.19 -4.49
CA PRO A 7 -0.01 -9.44 -5.67
C PRO A 7 0.53 -8.04 -5.31
N ALA A 8 -0.09 -7.38 -4.34
CA ALA A 8 0.35 -6.07 -3.85
C ALA A 8 1.73 -6.12 -3.19
N ASP A 9 2.06 -7.19 -2.46
CA ASP A 9 3.38 -7.38 -1.85
C ASP A 9 4.46 -7.58 -2.93
N VAL A 10 4.13 -8.30 -4.00
CA VAL A 10 5.05 -8.48 -5.14
C VAL A 10 5.31 -7.16 -5.85
N VAL A 11 4.26 -6.44 -6.24
CA VAL A 11 4.38 -5.17 -6.99
C VAL A 11 5.11 -4.10 -6.15
N SER A 12 4.79 -3.99 -4.87
CA SER A 12 5.47 -3.05 -3.98
C SER A 12 6.93 -3.47 -3.70
N GLY A 13 7.22 -4.77 -3.62
CA GLY A 13 8.60 -5.27 -3.54
C GLY A 13 9.42 -4.92 -4.78
N LEU A 14 8.84 -5.04 -5.98
CA LEU A 14 9.47 -4.62 -7.24
C LEU A 14 9.73 -3.11 -7.28
N LEU A 15 8.80 -2.29 -6.79
CA LEU A 15 8.98 -0.83 -6.66
C LEU A 15 10.19 -0.51 -5.76
N VAL A 16 10.28 -1.15 -4.59
CA VAL A 16 11.41 -0.97 -3.66
C VAL A 16 12.73 -1.41 -4.30
N LEU A 17 12.75 -2.57 -4.97
CA LEU A 17 13.94 -3.07 -5.66
C LEU A 17 14.38 -2.11 -6.78
N CYS A 18 13.44 -1.64 -7.60
CA CYS A 18 13.71 -0.66 -8.64
C CYS A 18 14.28 0.65 -8.06
N CYS A 19 13.72 1.14 -6.95
CA CYS A 19 14.24 2.30 -6.23
C CYS A 19 15.68 2.07 -5.75
N ALA A 20 15.96 0.92 -5.12
CA ALA A 20 17.30 0.56 -4.65
C ALA A 20 18.30 0.50 -5.79
N LEU A 21 17.96 -0.15 -6.91
CA LEU A 21 18.83 -0.23 -8.09
C LEU A 21 19.13 1.14 -8.69
N ARG A 22 18.13 2.02 -8.79
CA ARG A 22 18.33 3.41 -9.25
C ARG A 22 19.25 4.19 -8.32
N LEU A 23 19.09 4.02 -7.01
CA LEU A 23 19.91 4.70 -6.01
C LEU A 23 21.37 4.23 -6.06
N LEU A 24 21.59 2.93 -6.14
CA LEU A 24 22.92 2.32 -6.27
C LEU A 24 23.63 2.79 -7.55
N ARG A 25 22.91 2.85 -8.67
CA ARG A 25 23.44 3.36 -9.95
C ARG A 25 23.77 4.85 -9.89
N ALA A 26 22.93 5.66 -9.23
CA ALA A 26 23.14 7.10 -9.11
C ALA A 26 24.22 7.48 -8.08
N ARG A 27 24.66 6.56 -7.21
CA ARG A 27 25.66 6.77 -6.13
C ARG A 27 25.35 7.96 -5.19
N ARG A 28 24.10 8.43 -5.14
CA ARG A 28 23.68 9.56 -4.30
C ARG A 28 23.18 9.06 -2.95
N ARG A 29 23.39 9.83 -1.88
CA ARG A 29 22.72 9.65 -0.58
C ARG A 29 21.69 10.76 -0.37
N PRO A 30 20.45 10.58 -0.86
CA PRO A 30 19.44 11.63 -0.88
C PRO A 30 18.64 11.76 0.42
N LEU A 31 18.73 10.79 1.35
CA LEU A 31 17.98 10.87 2.61
C LEU A 31 18.65 11.85 3.56
N THR A 32 17.87 12.80 4.05
CA THR A 32 18.31 13.69 5.13
C THR A 32 18.42 12.90 6.44
N PRO A 33 19.25 13.36 7.41
CA PRO A 33 19.36 12.70 8.71
C PRO A 33 18.00 12.56 9.41
N VAL A 34 17.15 13.58 9.34
CA VAL A 34 15.80 13.57 9.93
C VAL A 34 14.93 12.47 9.29
N ALA A 35 14.93 12.35 7.96
CA ALA A 35 14.17 11.32 7.27
C ALA A 35 14.67 9.91 7.65
N ALA A 36 15.98 9.74 7.81
CA ALA A 36 16.56 8.48 8.26
C ALA A 36 16.12 8.10 9.69
N VAL A 37 16.04 9.07 10.62
CA VAL A 37 15.55 8.83 11.98
C VAL A 37 14.05 8.47 11.96
N VAL A 38 13.23 9.26 11.26
CA VAL A 38 11.78 9.03 11.20
C VAL A 38 11.46 7.66 10.60
N LEU A 39 12.16 7.26 9.53
CA LEU A 39 11.99 5.93 8.92
C LEU A 39 12.64 4.81 9.74
N GLY A 40 13.67 5.11 10.54
CA GLY A 40 14.35 4.14 11.40
C GLY A 40 13.56 3.78 12.68
N LEU A 41 12.76 4.70 13.20
CA LEU A 41 11.96 4.47 14.42
C LEU A 41 11.00 3.26 14.29
N PRO A 42 10.20 3.11 13.22
CA PRO A 42 9.38 1.91 13.02
C PRO A 42 10.20 0.63 12.93
N VAL A 43 11.40 0.67 12.32
CA VAL A 43 12.29 -0.50 12.22
C VAL A 43 12.66 -1.02 13.60
N ALA A 44 13.04 -0.12 14.52
CA ALA A 44 13.36 -0.49 15.89
C ALA A 44 12.14 -1.06 16.62
N GLY A 45 10.97 -0.43 16.46
CA GLY A 45 9.72 -0.92 17.05
C GLY A 45 9.33 -2.32 16.57
N PHE A 46 9.38 -2.57 15.26
CA PHE A 46 9.07 -3.88 14.69
C PHE A 46 10.13 -4.93 15.03
N ALA A 47 11.41 -4.56 15.08
CA ALA A 47 12.47 -5.47 15.50
C ALA A 47 12.28 -5.91 16.96
N LEU A 48 11.96 -4.96 17.86
CA LEU A 48 11.65 -5.28 19.25
C LEU A 48 10.41 -6.17 19.37
N ALA A 49 9.34 -5.87 18.63
CA ALA A 49 8.13 -6.69 18.60
C ALA A 49 8.39 -8.11 18.04
N ALA A 50 9.27 -8.24 17.04
CA ALA A 50 9.66 -9.54 16.51
C ALA A 50 10.48 -10.35 17.52
N LEU A 51 11.39 -9.71 18.27
CA LEU A 51 12.16 -10.35 19.34
C LEU A 51 11.25 -10.90 20.45
N THR A 52 10.24 -10.14 20.85
CA THR A 52 9.27 -10.62 21.86
C THR A 52 8.35 -11.71 21.30
N ALA A 53 7.97 -11.62 20.01
CA ALA A 53 7.16 -12.65 19.36
C ALA A 53 7.88 -13.99 19.20
N LEU A 54 9.21 -14.00 19.04
CA LEU A 54 10.02 -15.23 18.93
C LEU A 54 9.92 -16.13 20.18
N ALA A 55 9.52 -15.59 21.33
CA ALA A 55 9.31 -16.39 22.54
C ALA A 55 8.05 -17.28 22.48
N VAL A 56 7.08 -16.92 21.64
CA VAL A 56 5.73 -17.55 21.63
C VAL A 56 5.35 -18.07 20.25
N SER A 57 6.12 -17.76 19.20
CA SER A 57 5.80 -18.08 17.81
C SER A 57 7.00 -18.62 17.04
N PRO A 58 6.78 -19.52 16.06
CA PRO A 58 7.85 -20.09 15.26
C PRO A 58 8.53 -19.02 14.41
N ALA A 59 9.87 -19.05 14.37
CA ALA A 59 10.68 -18.05 13.69
C ALA A 59 10.27 -17.73 12.24
N PRO A 60 9.92 -18.71 11.37
CA PRO A 60 9.49 -18.41 10.01
C PRO A 60 8.27 -17.48 9.93
N ALA A 61 7.29 -17.67 10.82
CA ALA A 61 6.08 -16.83 10.86
C ALA A 61 6.40 -15.42 11.33
N VAL A 62 7.27 -15.29 12.35
CA VAL A 62 7.73 -13.99 12.86
C VAL A 62 8.51 -13.22 11.79
N CYS A 63 9.43 -13.90 11.09
CA CYS A 63 10.20 -13.29 10.01
C CYS A 63 9.32 -12.82 8.85
N ALA A 64 8.31 -13.62 8.45
CA ALA A 64 7.37 -13.22 7.40
C ALA A 64 6.55 -11.99 7.79
N GLY A 65 6.06 -11.94 9.04
CA GLY A 65 5.35 -10.77 9.56
C GLY A 65 6.24 -9.53 9.62
N LEU A 66 7.44 -9.66 10.16
CA LEU A 66 8.44 -8.58 10.22
C LEU A 66 8.74 -8.03 8.82
N ALA A 67 8.99 -8.91 7.85
CA ALA A 67 9.26 -8.51 6.47
C ALA A 67 8.11 -7.69 5.88
N ARG A 68 6.86 -8.14 6.08
CA ARG A 68 5.66 -7.42 5.62
C ARG A 68 5.50 -6.06 6.30
N TYR A 69 5.74 -5.98 7.61
CA TYR A 69 5.67 -4.71 8.33
C TYR A 69 6.74 -3.72 7.87
N LEU A 70 7.99 -4.18 7.73
CA LEU A 70 9.07 -3.34 7.20
C LEU A 70 8.76 -2.89 5.77
N GLN A 71 8.20 -3.77 4.93
CA GLN A 71 7.82 -3.42 3.58
C GLN A 71 6.77 -2.31 3.55
N VAL A 72 5.66 -2.47 4.26
CA VAL A 72 4.51 -1.55 4.22
C VAL A 72 4.81 -0.21 4.91
N PHE A 73 5.49 -0.25 6.06
CA PHE A 73 5.66 0.95 6.90
C PHE A 73 6.99 1.68 6.69
N VAL A 74 8.00 1.04 6.08
CA VAL A 74 9.33 1.62 5.95
C VAL A 74 9.78 1.67 4.50
N LEU A 75 9.88 0.52 3.84
CA LEU A 75 10.49 0.43 2.51
C LEU A 75 9.65 1.12 1.43
N VAL A 76 8.34 0.89 1.43
CA VAL A 76 7.43 1.52 0.45
C VAL A 76 7.37 3.04 0.65
N PRO A 77 7.12 3.58 1.86
CA PRO A 77 7.17 5.03 2.09
C PRO A 77 8.52 5.65 1.70
N ALA A 78 9.64 5.00 2.05
CA ALA A 78 10.97 5.46 1.66
C ALA A 78 11.12 5.48 0.12
N ALA A 79 10.69 4.43 -0.57
CA ALA A 79 10.75 4.36 -2.03
C ALA A 79 9.92 5.47 -2.68
N VAL A 80 8.71 5.75 -2.17
CA VAL A 80 7.86 6.84 -2.66
C VAL A 80 8.55 8.20 -2.49
N LEU A 81 9.09 8.49 -1.29
CA LEU A 81 9.82 9.74 -1.03
C LEU A 81 11.05 9.91 -1.93
N LEU A 82 11.72 8.81 -2.28
CA LEU A 82 12.92 8.85 -3.11
C LEU A 82 12.63 8.95 -4.61
N LEU A 83 11.50 8.40 -5.07
CA LEU A 83 11.10 8.35 -6.47
C LEU A 83 10.30 9.58 -6.89
N VAL A 84 9.40 10.10 -6.04
CA VAL A 84 8.56 11.26 -6.36
C VAL A 84 9.33 12.54 -6.01
N ARG A 85 10.10 13.05 -6.98
CA ARG A 85 10.96 14.23 -6.77
C ARG A 85 10.43 15.49 -7.43
N ASN A 86 9.78 15.34 -8.57
CA ASN A 86 9.31 16.46 -9.37
C ASN A 86 7.78 16.51 -9.41
N ARG A 87 7.25 17.70 -9.76
CA ARG A 87 5.81 17.88 -9.96
C ARG A 87 5.24 16.94 -11.02
N ALA A 88 6.01 16.57 -12.04
CA ALA A 88 5.59 15.61 -13.06
C ALA A 88 5.37 14.20 -12.47
N ASP A 89 6.29 13.73 -11.62
CA ASP A 89 6.18 12.42 -10.96
C ASP A 89 4.95 12.38 -10.03
N PHE A 90 4.76 13.47 -9.28
CA PHE A 90 3.59 13.63 -8.42
C PHE A 90 2.28 13.63 -9.24
N ARG A 91 2.21 14.42 -10.31
CA ARG A 91 1.03 14.47 -11.19
C ARG A 91 0.72 13.10 -11.80
N ALA A 92 1.73 12.37 -12.26
CA ALA A 92 1.53 11.03 -12.80
C ALA A 92 0.95 10.08 -11.74
N THR A 93 1.46 10.15 -10.51
CA THR A 93 0.97 9.34 -9.39
C THR A 93 -0.45 9.72 -9.00
N ALA A 94 -0.75 11.02 -8.92
CA ALA A 94 -2.08 11.53 -8.61
C ALA A 94 -3.10 11.11 -9.68
N TRP A 95 -2.77 11.22 -10.97
CA TRP A 95 -3.64 10.73 -12.05
C TRP A 95 -3.85 9.21 -11.99
N ALA A 96 -2.87 8.42 -11.54
CA ALA A 96 -3.07 6.99 -11.31
C ALA A 96 -4.09 6.71 -10.21
N PHE A 97 -4.08 7.48 -9.11
CA PHE A 97 -5.11 7.40 -8.07
C PHE A 97 -6.49 7.82 -8.59
N VAL A 98 -6.57 8.88 -9.40
CA VAL A 98 -7.82 9.30 -10.05
C VAL A 98 -8.37 8.18 -10.94
N GLY A 99 -7.53 7.60 -11.81
CA GLY A 99 -7.92 6.50 -12.68
C GLY A 99 -8.39 5.27 -11.90
N LEU A 100 -7.70 4.93 -10.79
CA LEU A 100 -8.11 3.84 -9.91
C LEU A 100 -9.47 4.13 -9.25
N ALA A 101 -9.70 5.35 -8.76
CA ALA A 101 -10.96 5.74 -8.15
C ALA A 101 -12.12 5.67 -9.15
N LEU A 102 -11.91 6.15 -10.39
CA LEU A 102 -12.90 6.04 -11.47
C LEU A 102 -13.19 4.57 -11.80
N PHE A 103 -12.17 3.72 -11.88
CA PHE A 103 -12.34 2.29 -12.15
C PHE A 103 -13.13 1.59 -11.03
N GLN A 104 -12.73 1.80 -9.77
CA GLN A 104 -13.44 1.21 -8.62
C GLN A 104 -14.87 1.74 -8.51
N GLY A 105 -15.08 3.03 -8.76
CA GLY A 105 -16.40 3.65 -8.82
C GLY A 105 -17.27 3.04 -9.91
N ALA A 106 -16.76 2.90 -11.14
CA ALA A 106 -17.49 2.31 -12.25
C ALA A 106 -17.88 0.84 -11.99
N VAL A 107 -16.94 0.03 -11.48
CA VAL A 107 -17.23 -1.36 -11.08
C VAL A 107 -18.26 -1.39 -9.96
N GLY A 108 -18.15 -0.51 -8.95
CA GLY A 108 -19.11 -0.41 -7.86
C GLY A 108 -20.51 -0.01 -8.34
N THR A 109 -20.62 0.95 -9.25
CA THR A 109 -21.90 1.35 -9.86
C THR A 109 -22.50 0.21 -10.67
N HIS A 110 -21.70 -0.50 -11.47
CA HIS A 110 -22.17 -1.69 -12.19
C HIS A 110 -22.69 -2.77 -11.23
N GLN A 111 -21.96 -3.06 -10.15
CA GLN A 111 -22.37 -4.01 -9.10
C GLN A 111 -23.72 -3.62 -8.47
N TYR A 112 -23.88 -2.35 -8.13
CA TYR A 112 -25.11 -1.82 -7.56
C TYR A 112 -26.30 -1.98 -8.53
N LEU A 113 -26.13 -1.59 -9.79
CA LEU A 113 -27.19 -1.65 -10.81
C LEU A 113 -27.58 -3.08 -11.18
N THR A 114 -26.63 -4.01 -11.20
CA THR A 114 -26.87 -5.40 -11.60
C THR A 114 -27.22 -6.34 -10.43
N GLY A 115 -27.22 -5.83 -9.19
CA GLY A 115 -27.41 -6.66 -8.00
C GLY A 115 -26.31 -7.73 -7.83
N THR A 116 -25.12 -7.48 -8.37
CA THR A 116 -23.94 -8.36 -8.24
C THR A 116 -22.97 -7.89 -7.16
N GLY A 117 -23.39 -6.90 -6.36
CA GLY A 117 -22.62 -6.39 -5.24
C GLY A 117 -22.48 -7.38 -4.09
N ALA A 118 -21.67 -7.02 -3.10
CA ALA A 118 -21.57 -7.83 -1.89
C ALA A 118 -22.88 -7.76 -1.10
N SER A 119 -23.18 -8.87 -0.40
CA SER A 119 -24.34 -8.93 0.49
C SER A 119 -24.21 -7.93 1.64
N TYR A 120 -25.27 -7.15 1.86
CA TYR A 120 -25.47 -6.29 3.01
C TYR A 120 -26.90 -6.52 3.50
N GLN A 121 -27.05 -6.96 4.76
CA GLN A 121 -28.35 -7.32 5.33
C GLN A 121 -29.15 -8.34 4.49
N GLY A 122 -28.46 -9.28 3.84
CA GLY A 122 -29.09 -10.32 3.02
C GLY A 122 -29.37 -9.92 1.56
N ALA A 123 -29.12 -8.66 1.16
CA ALA A 123 -29.29 -8.19 -0.21
C ALA A 123 -27.93 -7.88 -0.88
N PRO A 124 -27.66 -8.30 -2.13
CA PRO A 124 -26.39 -8.09 -2.84
C PRO A 124 -26.24 -6.66 -3.41
N VAL A 125 -26.39 -5.65 -2.54
CA VAL A 125 -26.46 -4.23 -2.93
C VAL A 125 -25.20 -3.43 -2.67
N ARG A 126 -24.20 -4.00 -1.99
CA ARG A 126 -23.00 -3.23 -1.60
C ARG A 126 -22.02 -3.15 -2.76
N ALA A 127 -21.84 -1.93 -3.28
CA ALA A 127 -20.80 -1.60 -4.25
C ALA A 127 -19.43 -1.70 -3.56
N VAL A 128 -18.69 -2.78 -3.83
CA VAL A 128 -17.39 -3.07 -3.19
C VAL A 128 -16.21 -3.03 -4.16
N GLY A 129 -16.50 -2.72 -5.43
CA GLY A 129 -15.50 -2.72 -6.48
C GLY A 129 -14.82 -4.09 -6.57
N THR A 130 -13.51 -4.11 -6.79
CA THR A 130 -12.73 -5.35 -6.85
C THR A 130 -12.24 -5.86 -5.49
N PHE A 131 -12.55 -5.17 -4.39
CA PHE A 131 -12.03 -5.47 -3.05
C PHE A 131 -12.88 -6.49 -2.28
N GLY A 132 -14.15 -6.66 -2.66
CA GLY A 132 -15.05 -7.59 -1.98
C GLY A 132 -15.55 -7.11 -0.62
N ALA A 133 -16.37 -7.93 0.05
CA ALA A 133 -17.11 -7.53 1.26
C ALA A 133 -16.23 -7.26 2.49
N GLY A 134 -15.08 -7.95 2.58
CA GLY A 134 -14.15 -7.85 3.71
C GLY A 134 -13.33 -6.56 3.70
N ASP A 135 -12.98 -6.05 2.52
CA ASP A 135 -11.99 -4.98 2.36
C ASP A 135 -12.59 -3.65 1.86
N VAL A 136 -13.85 -3.40 2.19
CA VAL A 136 -14.57 -2.19 1.72
C VAL A 136 -13.98 -0.90 2.27
N MET A 137 -13.44 -0.95 3.49
CA MET A 137 -12.72 0.21 4.03
C MET A 137 -11.47 0.53 3.19
N GLY A 138 -10.80 -0.49 2.66
CA GLY A 138 -9.67 -0.32 1.73
C GLY A 138 -10.12 0.30 0.41
N MET A 139 -11.23 -0.21 -0.17
CA MET A 139 -11.80 0.37 -1.40
C MET A 139 -12.20 1.84 -1.21
N ALA A 140 -12.93 2.16 -0.13
CA ALA A 140 -13.35 3.51 0.18
C ALA A 140 -12.15 4.46 0.32
N THR A 141 -11.08 4.00 0.98
CA THR A 141 -9.82 4.77 1.10
C THR A 141 -9.19 5.02 -0.26
N ALA A 142 -9.12 4.01 -1.13
CA ALA A 142 -8.54 4.17 -2.47
C ALA A 142 -9.33 5.19 -3.32
N VAL A 143 -10.66 5.12 -3.28
CA VAL A 143 -11.54 6.08 -3.99
C VAL A 143 -11.41 7.48 -3.41
N ALA A 144 -11.41 7.63 -2.08
CA ALA A 144 -11.27 8.91 -1.41
C ALA A 144 -9.92 9.58 -1.74
N LEU A 145 -8.82 8.82 -1.75
CA LEU A 145 -7.51 9.33 -2.15
C LEU A 145 -7.52 9.80 -3.61
N GLY A 146 -8.14 9.05 -4.53
CA GLY A 146 -8.31 9.51 -5.91
C GLY A 146 -9.13 10.79 -6.02
N LEU A 147 -10.16 10.95 -5.20
CA LEU A 147 -10.98 12.17 -5.17
C LEU A 147 -10.19 13.38 -4.65
N VAL A 148 -9.39 13.19 -3.59
CA VAL A 148 -8.46 14.21 -3.08
C VAL A 148 -7.41 14.58 -4.14
N CYS A 149 -6.86 13.59 -4.85
CA CYS A 149 -5.94 13.83 -5.96
C CYS A 149 -6.61 14.61 -7.10
N ALA A 150 -7.85 14.28 -7.47
CA ALA A 150 -8.59 14.99 -8.52
C ALA A 150 -8.87 16.45 -8.13
N ALA A 151 -9.23 16.71 -6.87
CA ALA A 151 -9.51 18.06 -6.39
C ALA A 151 -8.25 18.93 -6.24
N GLY A 152 -7.09 18.31 -6.00
CA GLY A 152 -5.82 19.01 -5.80
C GLY A 152 -4.92 19.14 -7.03
N LEU A 153 -5.29 18.51 -8.16
CA LEU A 153 -4.58 18.59 -9.45
C LEU A 153 -5.02 19.80 -10.27
#